data_AF-A0A085V4K7-F1
#
_entry.id   AF-A0A085V4K7-F1
#
_cell.length_a   1.000
_cell.length_b   1.000
_cell.length_c   1.000
_cell.angle_alpha   90.00
_cell.angle_beta   90.00
_cell.angle_gamma   90.00
#
_symmetry.space_group_name_H-M   'P 1'
#
loop_
_entity.id
_entity.type
_entity.pdbx_description
1 polymer ?
#
loop_
_entity_poly.entity_id
_entity_poly.type
_entity_poly.pdbx_seq_one_letter_code
_entity_poly.pdbx_strand_id
1 'polypeptide(L)'
;LQNLSADAQAAKGDPADVEAQLNLLNQDLEQLKTSVLLLSAPQGIALTSGQHLQLAAQKNLMLNAGAEADISVVKRLFIGVGEGLSLFVRKLGIKLIANQ
;
A
#
# COMPACT_ATOMS: atom_id res chain seq x y z
N LEU A 1 -5.53 2.17 -9.72
CA LEU A 1 -5.35 0.98 -8.86
C LEU A 1 -6.03 -0.25 -9.45
N GLN A 2 -7.34 -0.22 -9.72
CA GLN A 2 -8.07 -1.37 -10.31
C GLN A 2 -7.38 -1.91 -11.58
N ASN A 3 -7.00 -1.04 -12.52
CA ASN A 3 -6.25 -1.45 -13.72
C ASN A 3 -4.85 -2.02 -13.40
N LEU A 4 -4.20 -1.62 -12.31
CA LEU A 4 -2.89 -2.16 -11.93
C LEU A 4 -3.04 -3.57 -11.33
N SER A 5 -4.08 -3.77 -10.53
CA SER A 5 -4.44 -5.06 -9.96
C SER A 5 -4.84 -6.06 -11.04
N ALA A 6 -5.66 -5.64 -12.01
CA ALA A 6 -6.08 -6.47 -13.13
C ALA A 6 -4.89 -6.90 -14.00
N ASP A 7 -3.94 -5.99 -14.25
CA ASP A 7 -2.73 -6.33 -15.00
C ASP A 7 -1.81 -7.30 -14.23
N ALA A 8 -1.72 -7.17 -12.91
CA ALA A 8 -0.99 -8.13 -12.08
C ALA A 8 -1.60 -9.53 -12.23
N GLN A 9 -2.93 -9.63 -12.14
CA GLN A 9 -3.65 -10.89 -12.33
C GLN A 9 -3.47 -11.47 -13.74
N ALA A 10 -3.53 -10.64 -14.79
CA ALA A 10 -3.27 -11.07 -16.16
C ALA A 10 -1.84 -11.58 -16.35
N ALA A 11 -0.87 -11.04 -15.60
CA ALA A 11 0.50 -11.52 -15.53
C ALA A 11 0.71 -12.71 -14.58
N LYS A 12 -0.37 -13.30 -14.04
CA LYS A 12 -0.37 -14.40 -13.06
C LYS A 12 0.25 -14.02 -11.69
N GLY A 13 0.35 -12.73 -11.38
CA GLY A 13 0.60 -12.23 -10.04
C GLY A 13 -0.69 -12.18 -9.22
N ASP A 14 -0.55 -12.05 -7.91
CA ASP A 14 -1.69 -11.88 -7.02
C ASP A 14 -2.22 -10.45 -7.17
N PRO A 15 -3.53 -10.26 -7.41
CA PRO A 15 -4.11 -8.93 -7.44
C PRO A 15 -4.03 -8.29 -6.05
N ALA A 16 -4.05 -6.96 -6.01
CA ALA A 16 -4.35 -6.26 -4.76
C ALA A 16 -5.76 -6.64 -4.29
N ASP A 17 -6.00 -6.60 -2.98
CA ASP A 17 -7.33 -6.83 -2.38
C ASP A 17 -8.25 -5.61 -2.63
N VAL A 18 -8.68 -5.48 -3.90
CA VAL A 18 -9.56 -4.40 -4.37
C VAL A 18 -10.93 -4.51 -3.70
N GLU A 19 -11.39 -5.71 -3.39
CA GLU A 19 -12.67 -5.92 -2.72
C GLU A 19 -12.64 -5.32 -1.30
N ALA A 20 -11.60 -5.58 -0.51
CA ALA A 20 -11.48 -4.94 0.80
C ALA A 20 -11.36 -3.41 0.71
N GLN A 21 -10.73 -2.88 -0.33
CA GLN A 21 -10.67 -1.42 -0.55
C GLN A 21 -12.06 -0.84 -0.85
N LEU A 22 -12.86 -1.51 -1.68
CA LEU A 22 -14.23 -1.12 -1.99
C LEU A 22 -15.14 -1.23 -0.77
N ASN A 23 -14.98 -2.27 0.04
CA ASN A 23 -15.72 -2.43 1.29
C ASN A 23 -15.40 -1.30 2.28
N LEU A 24 -14.12 -0.98 2.49
CA LEU A 24 -13.70 0.16 3.31
C LEU A 24 -14.33 1.47 2.79
N LEU A 25 -14.34 1.69 1.47
CA LEU A 25 -14.93 2.91 0.90
C LEU A 25 -16.45 2.98 1.11
N ASN A 26 -17.18 1.96 0.67
CA ASN A 26 -18.64 2.01 0.56
C ASN A 26 -19.36 1.73 1.89
N GLN A 27 -18.77 0.92 2.76
CA GLN A 27 -19.40 0.48 4.01
C GLN A 27 -18.96 1.32 5.20
N ASP A 28 -17.73 1.82 5.22
CA ASP A 28 -17.15 2.51 6.39
C ASP A 28 -16.95 4.01 6.15
N LEU A 29 -16.22 4.39 5.10
CA LEU A 29 -15.81 5.78 4.86
C LEU A 29 -16.93 6.64 4.27
N GLU A 30 -17.74 6.10 3.37
CA GLU A 30 -18.86 6.83 2.77
C GLU A 30 -19.84 7.27 3.86
N GLN A 31 -20.05 8.58 3.97
CA GLN A 31 -20.88 9.19 5.03
C GLN A 31 -20.41 8.86 6.47
N LEU A 32 -19.19 8.33 6.65
CA LEU A 32 -18.65 7.89 7.94
C LEU A 32 -19.62 6.95 8.68
N LYS A 33 -20.16 5.97 7.95
CA LYS A 33 -21.14 4.97 8.45
C LYS A 33 -20.63 4.19 9.66
N THR A 34 -19.32 4.10 9.85
CA THR A 34 -18.69 3.45 11.01
C THR A 34 -17.69 4.37 11.71
N SER A 35 -17.15 3.95 12.86
CA SER A 35 -16.19 4.73 13.65
C SER A 35 -14.80 4.72 13.00
N VAL A 36 -14.61 5.63 12.03
CA VAL A 36 -13.38 5.73 11.23
C VAL A 36 -12.83 7.15 11.21
N LEU A 37 -11.55 7.26 10.85
CA LEU A 37 -10.88 8.53 10.57
C LEU A 37 -10.56 8.62 9.07
N LEU A 38 -11.01 9.69 8.42
CA LEU A 38 -10.64 10.03 7.05
C LEU A 38 -9.81 11.32 7.06
N LEU A 39 -8.56 11.23 6.60
CA LEU A 39 -7.69 12.38 6.37
C LEU A 39 -7.68 12.71 4.88
N SER A 40 -8.07 13.93 4.52
CA SER A 40 -8.03 14.43 3.14
C SER A 40 -7.44 15.82 3.09
N ALA A 41 -6.35 15.97 2.34
CA ALA A 41 -5.69 17.25 2.13
C ALA A 41 -5.16 17.29 0.68
N PRO A 42 -5.87 17.94 -0.26
CA PRO A 42 -5.50 17.96 -1.68
C PRO A 42 -4.10 18.51 -1.97
N GLN A 43 -3.53 19.30 -1.05
CA GLN A 43 -2.18 19.87 -1.16
C GLN A 43 -1.12 19.07 -0.38
N GLY A 44 -1.51 17.97 0.28
CA GLY A 44 -0.57 17.04 0.93
C GLY A 44 -0.79 16.83 2.43
N ILE A 45 -0.20 15.76 2.95
CA ILE A 45 -0.16 15.39 4.37
C ILE A 45 1.29 15.02 4.70
N ALA A 46 1.82 15.49 5.84
CA ALA A 46 3.11 15.06 6.36
C ALA A 46 2.92 14.34 7.70
N LEU A 47 3.39 13.09 7.80
CA LEU A 47 3.41 12.31 9.05
C LEU A 47 4.87 12.08 9.44
N THR A 48 5.32 12.70 10.53
CA THR A 48 6.71 12.61 10.99
C THR A 48 6.77 12.35 12.49
N SER A 49 7.85 11.74 12.96
CA SER A 49 8.12 11.49 14.37
C SER A 49 9.62 11.58 14.63
N GLY A 50 10.02 12.13 15.78
CA GLY A 50 11.42 12.15 16.21
C GLY A 50 11.90 10.81 16.79
N GLN A 51 10.99 9.86 17.03
CA GLN A 51 11.29 8.54 17.59
C GLN A 51 10.57 7.45 16.77
N HIS A 52 9.46 6.91 17.27
CA HIS A 52 8.73 5.82 16.63
C HIS A 52 7.55 6.34 15.82
N LEU A 53 7.29 5.71 14.67
CA LEU A 53 6.05 5.82 13.92
C LEU A 53 5.57 4.39 13.63
N GLN A 54 4.37 4.02 14.10
CA GLN A 54 3.81 2.69 13.90
C GLN A 54 2.50 2.80 13.12
N LEU A 55 2.42 2.04 12.03
CA LEU A 55 1.21 1.84 11.24
C LEU A 55 0.84 0.36 11.36
N ALA A 56 -0.32 0.06 11.92
CA ALA A 56 -0.77 -1.30 12.17
C ALA A 56 -2.26 -1.45 11.85
N ALA A 57 -2.63 -2.58 11.27
CA ALA A 57 -4.01 -2.94 10.96
C ALA A 57 -4.21 -4.44 11.23
N GLN A 58 -5.38 -4.82 11.75
CA GLN A 58 -5.71 -6.23 12.02
C GLN A 58 -6.06 -7.01 10.74
N LYS A 59 -6.58 -6.31 9.73
CA LYS A 59 -6.92 -6.88 8.42
C LYS A 59 -5.88 -6.48 7.39
N ASN A 60 -6.07 -5.32 6.76
CA ASN A 60 -5.27 -4.90 5.61
C ASN A 60 -4.56 -3.57 5.88
N LEU A 61 -3.29 -3.47 5.49
CA LEU A 61 -2.56 -2.21 5.33
C LEU A 61 -2.40 -1.93 3.83
N MET A 62 -2.89 -0.79 3.35
CA MET A 62 -2.87 -0.43 1.93
C MET A 62 -2.11 0.88 1.74
N LEU A 63 -1.13 0.89 0.82
CA LEU A 63 -0.38 2.09 0.43
C LEU A 63 -0.50 2.26 -1.08
N ASN A 64 -1.08 3.39 -1.50
CA ASN A 64 -1.39 3.66 -2.91
C ASN A 64 -0.85 5.04 -3.31
N ALA A 65 -0.20 5.12 -4.46
CA ALA A 65 0.28 6.38 -5.04
C ALA A 65 -0.15 6.49 -6.52
N GLY A 66 -0.45 7.70 -6.97
CA GLY A 66 -0.77 7.98 -8.38
C GLY A 66 0.47 8.13 -9.27
N ALA A 67 1.61 8.50 -8.67
CA ALA A 67 2.90 8.65 -9.33
C ALA A 67 3.92 7.68 -8.71
N GLU A 68 4.75 8.16 -7.79
CA GLU A 68 5.85 7.41 -7.19
C GLU A 68 5.59 7.11 -5.71
N ALA A 69 6.20 6.04 -5.20
CA ALA A 69 6.23 5.70 -3.78
C ALA A 69 7.66 5.35 -3.39
N ASP A 70 8.27 6.19 -2.56
CA ASP A 70 9.64 6.01 -2.09
C ASP A 70 9.65 5.49 -0.65
N ILE A 71 10.33 4.36 -0.43
CA ILE A 71 10.55 3.79 0.91
C ILE A 71 12.05 3.74 1.14
N SER A 72 12.54 4.59 2.04
CA SER A 72 13.95 4.70 2.38
C SER A 72 14.21 4.26 3.81
N VAL A 73 15.19 3.36 4.01
CA VAL A 73 15.57 2.85 5.33
C VAL A 73 17.08 2.83 5.47
N VAL A 74 17.61 3.54 6.47
CA VAL A 74 19.06 3.72 6.64
C VAL A 74 19.77 2.47 7.16
N LYS A 75 19.17 1.78 8.14
CA LYS A 75 19.83 0.66 8.83
C LYS A 75 19.38 -0.70 8.30
N ARG A 76 18.09 -1.02 8.42
CA ARG A 76 17.56 -2.34 8.06
C ARG A 76 16.08 -2.27 7.73
N LEU A 77 15.74 -2.71 6.53
CA LEU A 77 14.36 -3.04 6.15
C LEU A 77 14.12 -4.54 6.41
N PHE A 78 13.02 -4.88 7.08
CA PHE A 78 12.55 -6.24 7.27
C PHE A 78 11.12 -6.35 6.75
N ILE A 79 10.84 -7.34 5.90
CA ILE A 79 9.51 -7.65 5.38
C ILE A 79 9.24 -9.12 5.71
N GLY A 80 8.35 -9.37 6.67
CA GLY A 80 7.88 -10.70 7.03
C GLY A 80 6.52 -10.98 6.37
N VAL A 81 6.43 -12.07 5.61
CA VAL A 81 5.20 -12.51 4.94
C VAL A 81 4.89 -13.95 5.35
N GLY A 82 3.62 -14.22 5.73
CA GLY A 82 3.21 -15.54 6.21
C GLY A 82 2.77 -16.50 5.10
N GLU A 83 2.18 -15.98 4.03
CA GLU A 83 1.58 -16.80 2.96
C GLU A 83 2.29 -16.60 1.62
N GLY A 84 2.42 -15.37 1.15
CA GLY A 84 3.05 -15.08 -0.14
C GLY A 84 3.50 -13.63 -0.28
N LEU A 85 4.46 -13.42 -1.18
CA LEU A 85 4.89 -12.10 -1.64
C LEU A 85 4.73 -12.02 -3.15
N SER A 86 3.84 -11.14 -3.61
CA SER A 86 3.65 -10.85 -5.03
C SER A 86 4.23 -9.48 -5.37
N LEU A 87 5.14 -9.42 -6.34
CA LEU A 87 5.72 -8.19 -6.86
C LEU A 87 5.47 -8.11 -8.36
N PHE A 88 4.69 -7.11 -8.78
CA PHE A 88 4.33 -6.90 -10.17
C PHE A 88 4.79 -5.52 -10.64
N VAL A 89 5.51 -5.48 -11.78
CA VAL A 89 5.90 -4.24 -12.45
C VAL A 89 5.47 -4.30 -13.92
N ARG A 90 4.63 -3.35 -14.32
CA ARG A 90 4.01 -3.34 -15.67
C ARG A 90 4.97 -3.08 -16.82
N LYS A 91 6.01 -2.25 -16.62
CA LYS A 91 6.83 -1.71 -17.73
C LYS A 91 8.34 -1.87 -17.55
N LEU A 92 8.90 -1.27 -16.49
CA LEU A 92 10.35 -1.08 -16.36
C LEU A 92 11.09 -2.23 -15.65
N GLY A 93 10.37 -3.28 -15.24
CA GLY A 93 10.92 -4.42 -14.52
C GLY A 93 11.32 -4.11 -13.07
N ILE A 94 11.91 -5.09 -12.40
CA ILE A 94 12.37 -5.01 -11.02
C ILE A 94 13.91 -4.92 -11.02
N LYS A 95 14.47 -3.98 -10.25
CA LYS A 95 15.91 -3.91 -9.96
C LYS A 95 16.14 -4.22 -8.48
N LEU A 96 16.84 -5.32 -8.19
CA LEU A 96 17.29 -5.67 -6.85
C LEU A 96 18.82 -5.62 -6.85
N ILE A 97 19.39 -4.63 -6.18
CA ILE A 97 20.82 -4.33 -6.20
C ILE A 97 21.33 -4.33 -4.76
N ALA A 98 22.40 -5.08 -4.50
CA ALA A 98 23.17 -5.02 -3.27
C ALA A 98 24.54 -4.41 -3.58
N ASN A 99 24.96 -3.41 -2.82
CA ASN A 99 26.29 -2.79 -2.91
C ASN A 99 26.96 -2.85 -1.53
N GLN A 100 28.30 -2.84 -1.51
CA GLN A 100 29.11 -2.85 -0.29
C GLN A 100 29.26 -1.45 0.30
#